data_AF-A0A2E4WIX6-F1
#
_entry.id   AF-A0A2E4WIX6-F1
#
_cell.length_a   1.000
_cell.length_b   1.000
_cell.length_c   1.000
_cell.angle_alpha   90.00
_cell.angle_beta   90.00
_cell.angle_gamma   90.00
#
_symmetry.space_group_name_H-M   'P 1'
#
loop_
_entity.id
_entity.type
_entity.pdbx_description
1 polymer ?
#
loop_
_entity_poly.entity_id
_entity_poly.type
_entity_poly.pdbx_seq_one_letter_code
_entity_poly.pdbx_strand_id
1 'polypeptide(L)'
;MKQEWNERRDRSDRRNSTDRRIGRDRRTNGDRREINELRGENVSVDSERLTGKNQRSGTDRRTGRNRRAGADQRGGLDRRLFVGKTRKNTAKLILGVVVLAGIILSSIYYDLEMRSEDLGGTIAGIENQQLKVLGGGKTSLNKLLKEGPLLIDFWATWCGPCLKEMVHLQRFHEKYSGFGLTILTINQDSPKSLSKVRSTVKSKKFSFLVALDPNRKIANRLNAKLMPTTILVDMDGVIRWMHQGYLPGDEEEIESRIQALIGYQEPSPVTS
;
A
#
# COMPACT_ATOMS: atom_id res chain seq x y z
N MET A 1 1.53 -19.23 -68.77
CA MET A 1 1.85 -19.79 -67.43
C MET A 1 0.86 -19.13 -66.47
N LYS A 2 -0.29 -19.72 -66.11
CA LYS A 2 -0.48 -21.03 -65.42
C LYS A 2 0.42 -21.09 -64.18
N GLN A 3 -0.15 -20.82 -63.00
CA GLN A 3 -0.90 -21.77 -62.14
C GLN A 3 0.04 -22.67 -61.36
N GLU A 4 0.15 -22.44 -60.04
CA GLU A 4 0.17 -23.43 -58.95
C GLU A 4 0.41 -22.71 -57.60
N TRP A 5 0.31 -23.44 -56.49
CA TRP A 5 0.49 -22.99 -55.09
C TRP A 5 -0.68 -22.30 -54.36
N ASN A 6 -1.89 -22.36 -54.92
CA ASN A 6 -3.13 -22.18 -54.16
C ASN A 6 -3.67 -23.53 -53.65
N GLU A 7 -2.84 -24.34 -52.96
CA GLU A 7 -3.27 -25.66 -52.48
C GLU A 7 -2.42 -26.19 -51.29
N ARG A 8 -2.62 -25.63 -50.08
CA ARG A 8 -2.12 -26.22 -48.82
C ARG A 8 -2.76 -25.71 -47.52
N ARG A 9 -3.96 -25.11 -47.61
CA ARG A 9 -4.70 -24.59 -46.45
C ARG A 9 -6.08 -25.24 -46.31
N ASP A 10 -6.11 -26.56 -46.46
CA ASP A 10 -7.27 -27.37 -46.15
C ASP A 10 -6.80 -28.76 -45.66
N ARG A 11 -7.47 -29.31 -44.63
CA ARG A 11 -7.06 -30.44 -43.74
C ARG A 11 -6.34 -30.10 -42.42
N SER A 12 -7.06 -29.45 -41.50
CA SER A 12 -6.98 -29.81 -40.06
C SER A 12 -8.26 -29.53 -39.25
N ASP A 13 -9.33 -29.01 -39.85
CA ASP A 13 -10.67 -29.00 -39.24
C ASP A 13 -11.35 -30.38 -39.39
N ARG A 14 -11.08 -31.29 -38.44
CA ARG A 14 -11.93 -32.46 -38.12
C ARG A 14 -11.50 -33.16 -36.83
N ARG A 15 -11.89 -32.60 -35.68
CA ARG A 15 -12.26 -33.35 -34.46
C ARG A 15 -12.85 -32.44 -33.37
N ASN A 16 -14.15 -32.16 -33.47
CA ASN A 16 -14.94 -31.69 -32.34
C ASN A 16 -16.43 -32.07 -32.48
N SER A 17 -16.89 -33.02 -31.68
CA SER A 17 -18.27 -33.23 -31.18
C SER A 17 -18.43 -34.68 -30.68
N THR A 18 -19.19 -34.86 -29.60
CA THR A 18 -19.22 -36.00 -28.64
C THR A 18 -18.09 -35.92 -27.59
N ASP A 19 -18.36 -35.93 -26.28
CA ASP A 19 -19.58 -36.34 -25.56
C ASP A 19 -19.76 -35.56 -24.23
N ARG A 20 -21.03 -35.34 -23.83
CA ARG A 20 -21.58 -35.12 -22.47
C ARG A 20 -23.03 -34.63 -22.58
N ARG A 21 -23.97 -35.56 -22.78
CA ARG A 21 -25.40 -35.30 -22.57
C ARG A 21 -25.80 -35.39 -21.09
N ILE A 22 -26.87 -34.67 -20.78
CA ILE A 22 -27.47 -34.51 -19.45
C ILE A 22 -28.53 -35.59 -19.18
N GLY A 23 -28.63 -36.04 -17.93
CA GLY A 23 -29.76 -36.77 -17.32
C GLY A 23 -29.34 -37.18 -15.90
N ARG A 24 -29.81 -36.62 -14.78
CA ARG A 24 -31.16 -36.20 -14.28
C ARG A 24 -31.99 -37.40 -13.77
N ASP A 25 -32.64 -37.16 -12.61
CA ASP A 25 -33.59 -38.00 -11.84
C ASP A 25 -32.98 -38.95 -10.78
N ARG A 26 -33.56 -39.18 -9.58
CA ARG A 26 -34.62 -38.47 -8.79
C ARG A 26 -34.74 -39.10 -7.39
N ARG A 27 -34.98 -38.29 -6.33
CA ARG A 27 -35.65 -38.60 -5.01
C ARG A 27 -35.01 -39.73 -4.16
N THR A 28 -35.00 -39.75 -2.83
CA THR A 28 -35.96 -39.39 -1.74
C THR A 28 -35.22 -38.62 -0.63
N ASN A 29 -35.72 -37.61 0.11
CA ASN A 29 -36.99 -37.31 0.80
C ASN A 29 -37.27 -38.12 2.08
N GLY A 30 -37.58 -37.40 3.17
CA GLY A 30 -37.60 -37.89 4.57
C GLY A 30 -36.18 -37.83 5.18
N ASP A 31 -35.90 -37.14 6.28
CA ASP A 31 -36.70 -36.31 7.20
C ASP A 31 -35.71 -35.28 7.86
N ARG A 32 -36.02 -34.30 8.73
CA ARG A 32 -37.22 -33.97 9.54
C ARG A 32 -37.33 -32.45 9.78
N ARG A 33 -38.49 -32.06 10.31
CA ARG A 33 -38.96 -30.77 10.87
C ARG A 33 -38.12 -30.25 12.07
N GLU A 34 -37.85 -28.93 12.17
CA GLU A 34 -38.70 -27.89 12.84
C GLU A 34 -38.60 -28.05 14.37
N ILE A 35 -38.24 -27.03 15.18
CA ILE A 35 -39.02 -25.83 15.50
C ILE A 35 -38.11 -24.77 16.16
N ASN A 36 -38.45 -23.48 15.99
CA ASN A 36 -37.85 -22.37 16.72
C ASN A 36 -38.89 -21.28 16.96
N GLU A 37 -39.65 -21.34 18.08
CA GLU A 37 -40.36 -20.18 18.67
C GLU A 37 -41.08 -20.48 20.02
N LEU A 38 -41.17 -19.43 20.86
CA LEU A 38 -42.18 -19.16 21.90
C LEU A 38 -42.31 -20.06 23.17
N ARG A 39 -41.57 -19.69 24.23
CA ARG A 39 -42.02 -19.45 25.63
C ARG A 39 -40.79 -19.02 26.46
N GLY A 40 -40.83 -18.09 27.42
CA GLY A 40 -41.99 -17.43 28.02
C GLY A 40 -42.49 -18.14 29.26
N GLU A 41 -41.70 -18.20 30.34
CA GLU A 41 -42.14 -18.11 31.76
C GLU A 41 -40.97 -18.12 32.74
N ASN A 42 -41.24 -17.66 33.97
CA ASN A 42 -40.24 -17.42 35.02
C ASN A 42 -39.81 -18.72 35.73
N VAL A 43 -38.53 -18.81 36.11
CA VAL A 43 -38.11 -19.65 37.25
C VAL A 43 -37.13 -18.88 38.14
N SER A 44 -37.50 -18.79 39.41
CA SER A 44 -36.71 -18.24 40.51
C SER A 44 -35.48 -19.08 40.83
N VAL A 45 -34.34 -18.44 41.06
CA VAL A 45 -33.21 -19.04 41.77
C VAL A 45 -32.80 -18.10 42.90
N ASP A 46 -33.32 -18.37 44.09
CA ASP A 46 -32.81 -17.78 45.32
C ASP A 46 -31.41 -18.34 45.61
N SER A 47 -30.48 -17.45 45.93
CA SER A 47 -29.32 -17.80 46.74
C SER A 47 -28.91 -16.61 47.60
N GLU A 48 -29.39 -16.63 48.84
CA GLU A 48 -28.99 -15.65 49.85
C GLU A 48 -27.48 -15.75 50.11
N ARG A 49 -26.78 -14.61 50.10
CA ARG A 49 -25.59 -14.48 50.94
C ARG A 49 -25.51 -13.13 51.63
N LEU A 50 -25.36 -13.22 52.94
CA LEU A 50 -25.50 -12.17 53.93
C LEU A 50 -24.38 -11.12 53.89
N THR A 51 -24.57 -10.10 54.71
CA THR A 51 -23.68 -8.96 55.01
C THR A 51 -23.71 -7.86 53.93
N GLY A 52 -24.11 -6.62 54.19
CA GLY A 52 -24.63 -6.01 55.43
C GLY A 52 -23.90 -4.71 55.77
N LYS A 53 -24.50 -3.58 55.41
CA LYS A 53 -24.22 -2.28 56.06
C LYS A 53 -25.35 -1.28 55.84
N ASN A 54 -25.90 -0.83 56.96
CA ASN A 54 -26.80 0.33 57.06
C ASN A 54 -26.18 1.57 56.39
N GLN A 55 -27.02 2.38 55.76
CA GLN A 55 -27.50 3.62 56.40
C GLN A 55 -28.73 4.22 55.71
N ARG A 56 -29.74 4.54 56.50
CA ARG A 56 -30.97 5.24 56.07
C ARG A 56 -30.70 6.74 56.04
N SER A 57 -31.18 7.42 55.00
CA SER A 57 -31.29 8.88 54.98
C SER A 57 -32.67 9.26 54.41
N GLY A 58 -33.44 10.04 55.16
CA GLY A 58 -34.74 10.55 54.73
C GLY A 58 -35.89 10.26 55.69
N THR A 59 -36.14 11.20 56.62
CA THR A 59 -37.44 11.89 56.72
C THR A 59 -37.27 13.15 57.55
N ASP A 60 -37.63 14.28 56.95
CA ASP A 60 -37.84 15.56 57.64
C ASP A 60 -39.11 15.51 58.50
N ARG A 61 -39.06 16.06 59.72
CA ARG A 61 -40.22 16.63 60.44
C ARG A 61 -39.81 17.47 61.67
N ARG A 62 -39.50 18.74 61.39
CA ARG A 62 -40.12 19.92 62.05
C ARG A 62 -40.64 19.75 63.50
N THR A 63 -39.87 20.18 64.51
CA THR A 63 -40.40 20.76 65.78
C THR A 63 -39.37 21.68 66.45
N GLY A 64 -39.81 22.61 67.31
CA GLY A 64 -38.97 23.26 68.32
C GLY A 64 -38.44 24.67 67.99
N ARG A 65 -39.10 25.71 68.52
CA ARG A 65 -38.51 27.06 68.65
C ARG A 65 -37.37 27.01 69.68
N ASN A 66 -36.26 27.72 69.45
CA ASN A 66 -35.91 28.76 70.43
C ASN A 66 -35.01 29.89 69.90
N ARG A 67 -35.13 31.02 70.59
CA ARG A 67 -34.51 32.32 70.32
C ARG A 67 -32.98 32.28 70.40
N ARG A 68 -32.31 33.05 69.53
CA ARG A 68 -31.67 34.32 69.93
C ARG A 68 -31.22 35.12 68.69
N ALA A 69 -31.64 36.38 68.64
CA ALA A 69 -30.96 37.35 67.79
C ALA A 69 -29.61 37.69 68.42
N GLY A 70 -28.57 37.74 67.59
CA GLY A 70 -27.22 38.12 67.98
C GLY A 70 -26.53 38.72 66.78
N ALA A 71 -26.81 40.00 66.51
CA ALA A 71 -26.04 40.78 65.56
C ALA A 71 -24.69 41.09 66.22
N ASP A 72 -23.63 40.43 65.76
CA ASP A 72 -22.27 40.70 66.20
C ASP A 72 -21.75 41.96 65.53
N GLN A 73 -21.66 43.04 66.30
CA GLN A 73 -21.03 44.29 65.88
C GLN A 73 -19.50 44.12 65.76
N ARG A 74 -19.05 43.47 64.68
CA ARG A 74 -17.65 43.55 64.21
C ARG A 74 -17.66 43.72 62.70
N GLY A 75 -17.33 44.92 62.24
CA GLY A 75 -17.23 45.28 60.82
C GLY A 75 -16.06 44.60 60.11
N GLY A 76 -16.11 43.28 59.98
CA GLY A 76 -15.25 42.57 59.04
C GLY A 76 -15.71 42.87 57.62
N LEU A 77 -14.85 43.54 56.83
CA LEU A 77 -15.08 43.62 55.39
C LEU A 77 -15.14 42.19 54.83
N ASP A 78 -16.32 41.77 54.38
CA ASP A 78 -16.54 40.47 53.76
C ASP A 78 -15.79 40.46 52.42
N ARG A 79 -14.52 40.03 52.45
CA ARG A 79 -13.65 39.85 51.27
C ARG A 79 -14.10 38.64 50.46
N ARG A 80 -15.35 38.67 49.99
CA ARG A 80 -15.82 37.97 48.78
C ARG A 80 -15.50 38.88 47.59
N LEU A 81 -14.22 39.21 47.39
CA LEU A 81 -13.40 38.50 46.41
C LEU A 81 -14.22 38.21 45.14
N PHE A 82 -14.12 39.16 44.21
CA PHE A 82 -14.49 39.02 42.80
C PHE A 82 -13.69 37.87 42.15
N VAL A 83 -14.07 36.62 42.42
CA VAL A 83 -13.65 35.47 41.60
C VAL A 83 -14.73 35.26 40.55
N GLY A 84 -14.62 36.03 39.47
CA GLY A 84 -15.52 35.94 38.32
C GLY A 84 -15.67 34.50 37.84
N LYS A 85 -16.91 34.03 37.74
CA LYS A 85 -17.29 32.67 37.30
C LYS A 85 -16.85 32.35 35.84
N THR A 86 -16.33 33.35 35.14
CA THR A 86 -15.78 33.32 33.78
C THR A 86 -14.54 32.43 33.62
N ARG A 87 -13.70 32.29 34.67
CA ARG A 87 -12.43 31.53 34.61
C ARG A 87 -12.58 30.05 34.23
N LYS A 88 -13.75 29.44 34.50
CA LYS A 88 -14.02 28.02 34.18
C LYS A 88 -14.27 27.78 32.68
N ASN A 89 -14.76 28.77 31.96
CA ASN A 89 -15.04 28.64 30.52
C ASN A 89 -13.80 28.94 29.69
N THR A 90 -13.00 29.94 30.08
CA THR A 90 -11.71 30.23 29.42
C THR A 90 -10.71 29.07 29.58
N ALA A 91 -10.63 28.46 30.76
CA ALA A 91 -9.79 27.26 30.97
C ALA A 91 -10.20 26.08 30.08
N LYS A 92 -11.51 25.85 29.88
CA LYS A 92 -12.01 24.81 28.97
C LYS A 92 -11.69 25.11 27.50
N LEU A 93 -11.80 26.37 27.08
CA LEU A 93 -11.44 26.80 25.72
C LEU A 93 -9.93 26.61 25.45
N ILE A 94 -9.07 27.01 26.39
CA ILE A 94 -7.62 26.83 26.27
C ILE A 94 -7.27 25.34 26.19
N LEU A 95 -7.85 24.49 27.05
CA LEU A 95 -7.64 23.04 27.00
C LEU A 95 -8.08 22.44 25.66
N GLY A 96 -9.25 22.85 25.14
CA GLY A 96 -9.75 22.42 23.83
C GLY A 96 -8.82 22.82 22.67
N VAL A 97 -8.30 24.05 22.68
CA VAL A 97 -7.33 24.52 21.68
C VAL A 97 -6.01 23.77 21.77
N VAL A 98 -5.50 23.47 22.97
CA VAL A 98 -4.26 22.68 23.13
C VAL A 98 -4.45 21.24 22.63
N VAL A 99 -5.59 20.61 22.91
CA VAL A 99 -5.90 19.26 22.39
C VAL A 99 -6.05 19.27 20.86
N LEU A 100 -6.75 20.26 20.28
CA LEU A 100 -6.87 20.39 18.83
C LEU A 100 -5.52 20.67 18.17
N ALA A 101 -4.70 21.57 18.73
CA ALA A 101 -3.35 21.83 18.24
C ALA A 101 -2.46 20.58 18.33
N GLY A 102 -2.57 19.79 19.40
CA GLY A 102 -1.88 18.51 19.55
C GLY A 102 -2.32 17.46 18.52
N ILE A 103 -3.63 17.36 18.23
CA ILE A 103 -4.16 16.46 17.20
C ILE A 103 -3.71 16.92 15.80
N ILE A 104 -3.73 18.22 15.51
CA ILE A 104 -3.28 18.79 14.23
C ILE A 104 -1.76 18.61 14.07
N LEU A 105 -0.97 18.88 15.10
CA LEU A 105 0.48 18.62 15.09
C LEU A 105 0.78 17.13 14.96
N SER A 106 0.00 16.25 15.59
CA SER A 106 0.12 14.81 15.44
C SER A 106 -0.26 14.36 14.03
N SER A 107 -1.31 14.91 13.42
CA SER A 107 -1.68 14.62 12.03
C SER A 107 -0.58 15.09 11.08
N ILE A 108 -0.12 16.34 11.21
CA ILE A 108 0.96 16.89 10.38
C ILE A 108 2.26 16.10 10.59
N TYR A 109 2.56 15.66 11.82
CA TYR A 109 3.70 14.78 12.11
C TYR A 109 3.55 13.44 11.39
N TYR A 110 2.39 12.78 11.45
CA TYR A 110 2.13 11.52 10.75
C TYR A 110 2.04 11.69 9.22
N ASP A 111 1.51 12.80 8.70
CA ASP A 111 1.46 13.13 7.26
C ASP A 111 2.88 13.43 6.70
N LEU A 112 3.77 13.98 7.53
CA LEU A 112 5.19 14.14 7.22
C LEU A 112 5.96 12.82 7.32
N GLU A 113 5.69 12.00 8.35
CA GLU A 113 6.30 10.68 8.54
C GLU A 113 5.89 9.71 7.41
N MET A 114 4.60 9.69 7.00
CA MET A 114 4.14 8.94 5.81
C MET A 114 4.86 9.38 4.53
N ARG A 115 5.18 10.67 4.40
CA ARG A 115 5.99 11.19 3.29
C ARG A 115 7.47 10.80 3.33
N SER A 116 7.97 10.28 4.45
CA SER A 116 9.35 9.80 4.61
C SER A 116 9.50 8.28 4.76
N GLU A 117 8.46 7.57 5.22
CA GLU A 117 8.41 6.10 5.19
C GLU A 117 8.33 5.56 3.74
N ASP A 118 7.73 6.34 2.83
CA ASP A 118 7.87 6.14 1.39
C ASP A 118 9.30 6.51 0.91
N LEU A 119 10.21 5.55 1.15
CA LEU A 119 11.32 5.24 0.24
C LEU A 119 12.48 6.23 0.20
N GLY A 120 12.77 6.89 1.33
CA GLY A 120 14.01 7.63 1.60
C GLY A 120 15.28 6.75 1.64
N GLY A 121 15.49 5.91 0.62
CA GLY A 121 16.68 5.08 0.45
C GLY A 121 17.67 5.72 -0.53
N THR A 122 18.94 5.41 -0.34
CA THR A 122 19.99 5.62 -1.35
C THR A 122 20.51 4.25 -1.77
N ILE A 123 21.07 4.14 -2.98
CA ILE A 123 21.78 2.93 -3.42
C ILE A 123 23.14 2.73 -2.71
N ALA A 124 23.42 3.48 -1.64
CA ALA A 124 24.68 3.51 -0.92
C ALA A 124 25.17 2.11 -0.51
N GLY A 125 26.45 1.83 -0.78
CA GLY A 125 27.09 0.55 -0.49
C GLY A 125 26.69 -0.61 -1.42
N ILE A 126 26.05 -0.35 -2.57
CA ILE A 126 25.94 -1.29 -3.70
C ILE A 126 26.24 -0.65 -5.07
N GLU A 127 26.57 0.65 -5.12
CA GLU A 127 26.82 1.44 -6.33
C GLU A 127 27.94 0.84 -7.19
N ASN A 128 28.99 0.37 -6.52
CA ASN A 128 30.15 -0.25 -7.14
C ASN A 128 30.03 -1.79 -7.31
N GLN A 129 28.92 -2.39 -6.88
CA GLN A 129 28.72 -3.83 -6.99
C GLN A 129 28.61 -4.25 -8.47
N GLN A 130 29.39 -5.26 -8.84
CA GLN A 130 29.46 -5.75 -10.21
C GLN A 130 28.23 -6.60 -10.57
N LEU A 131 27.44 -6.11 -11.51
CA LEU A 131 26.28 -6.78 -12.11
C LEU A 131 26.72 -7.49 -13.39
N LYS A 132 26.38 -8.78 -13.53
CA LYS A 132 26.62 -9.52 -14.77
C LYS A 132 25.49 -9.23 -15.77
N VAL A 133 25.84 -8.76 -16.97
CA VAL A 133 24.88 -8.41 -18.01
C VAL A 133 24.56 -9.62 -18.90
N LEU A 134 23.30 -9.73 -19.32
CA LEU A 134 22.82 -10.73 -20.26
C LEU A 134 23.41 -10.48 -21.66
N GLY A 135 24.20 -11.43 -22.16
CA GLY A 135 24.93 -11.28 -23.41
C GLY A 135 26.44 -11.27 -23.21
N GLY A 136 26.91 -10.76 -22.07
CA GLY A 136 28.32 -10.70 -21.71
C GLY A 136 28.65 -9.41 -20.96
N GLY A 137 29.89 -9.29 -20.49
CA GLY A 137 30.35 -8.10 -19.77
C GLY A 137 29.82 -7.98 -18.34
N LYS A 138 30.14 -6.83 -17.73
CA LYS A 138 29.71 -6.42 -16.39
C LYS A 138 29.39 -4.93 -16.40
N THR A 139 28.50 -4.50 -15.51
CA THR A 139 28.22 -3.09 -15.21
C THR A 139 28.11 -2.89 -13.70
N SER A 140 27.91 -1.66 -13.24
CA SER A 140 27.55 -1.32 -11.86
C SER A 140 26.60 -0.13 -11.86
N LEU A 141 25.86 0.08 -10.76
CA LEU A 141 24.88 1.17 -10.70
C LEU A 141 25.58 2.54 -10.84
N ASN A 142 26.72 2.74 -10.16
CA ASN A 142 27.56 3.95 -10.28
C ASN A 142 28.01 4.22 -11.73
N LYS A 143 28.27 3.16 -12.53
CA LYS A 143 28.61 3.38 -13.94
C LYS A 143 27.41 3.96 -14.70
N LEU A 144 26.24 3.37 -14.53
CA LEU A 144 25.02 3.77 -15.26
C LEU A 144 24.49 5.14 -14.79
N LEU A 145 24.62 5.48 -13.50
CA LEU A 145 24.24 6.79 -12.96
C LEU A 145 25.04 7.97 -13.55
N LYS A 146 26.25 7.72 -14.02
CA LYS A 146 27.05 8.72 -14.75
C LYS A 146 26.56 8.97 -16.17
N GLU A 147 25.76 8.05 -16.72
CA GLU A 147 25.15 8.16 -18.04
C GLU A 147 23.76 8.83 -17.94
N GLY A 148 23.04 8.64 -16.83
CA GLY A 148 21.79 9.33 -16.52
C GLY A 148 20.97 8.68 -15.38
N PRO A 149 19.75 9.16 -15.10
CA PRO A 149 18.84 8.54 -14.13
C PRO A 149 18.45 7.11 -14.53
N LEU A 150 18.15 6.28 -13.52
CA LEU A 150 17.85 4.86 -13.69
C LEU A 150 16.43 4.50 -13.29
N LEU A 151 15.77 3.72 -14.15
CA LEU A 151 14.67 2.84 -13.74
C LEU A 151 15.23 1.43 -13.56
N ILE A 152 15.09 0.87 -12.37
CA ILE A 152 15.51 -0.49 -12.01
C ILE A 152 14.25 -1.35 -11.78
N ASP A 153 14.03 -2.37 -12.61
CA ASP A 153 12.94 -3.35 -12.42
C ASP A 153 13.51 -4.72 -12.00
N PHE A 154 12.85 -5.40 -11.07
CA PHE A 154 13.17 -6.75 -10.63
C PHE A 154 12.15 -7.78 -11.10
N TRP A 155 12.60 -8.74 -11.93
CA TRP A 155 11.71 -9.72 -12.56
C TRP A 155 12.25 -11.16 -12.57
N ALA A 156 11.40 -12.11 -12.96
CA ALA A 156 11.78 -13.50 -13.23
C ALA A 156 11.01 -14.05 -14.43
N THR A 157 11.58 -15.03 -15.15
CA THR A 157 11.00 -15.58 -16.39
C THR A 157 9.65 -16.28 -16.21
N TRP A 158 9.32 -16.67 -14.99
CA TRP A 158 8.04 -17.27 -14.59
C TRP A 158 7.07 -16.26 -13.97
N CYS A 159 7.47 -15.00 -13.78
CA CYS A 159 6.62 -13.96 -13.20
C CYS A 159 5.66 -13.39 -14.26
N GLY A 160 4.39 -13.82 -14.20
CA GLY A 160 3.33 -13.35 -15.10
C GLY A 160 3.13 -11.83 -15.09
N PRO A 161 2.99 -11.17 -13.92
CA PRO A 161 2.84 -9.71 -13.84
C PRO A 161 4.05 -8.94 -14.38
N CYS A 162 5.28 -9.34 -14.00
CA CYS A 162 6.50 -8.71 -14.50
C CYS A 162 6.57 -8.71 -16.05
N LEU A 163 6.24 -9.84 -16.68
CA LEU A 163 6.22 -9.94 -18.15
C LEU A 163 5.12 -9.11 -18.84
N LYS A 164 4.16 -8.55 -18.09
CA LYS A 164 3.23 -7.53 -18.58
C LYS A 164 3.84 -6.15 -18.46
N GLU A 165 4.30 -5.76 -17.27
CA GLU A 165 4.95 -4.47 -17.01
C GLU A 165 6.13 -4.22 -17.96
N MET A 166 6.98 -5.23 -18.20
CA MET A 166 8.13 -5.13 -19.11
C MET A 166 7.75 -4.75 -20.57
N VAL A 167 6.49 -4.97 -21.00
CA VAL A 167 6.00 -4.49 -22.30
C VAL A 167 5.84 -2.97 -22.32
N HIS A 168 5.52 -2.36 -21.18
CA HIS A 168 5.45 -0.91 -21.00
C HIS A 168 6.85 -0.34 -20.78
N LEU A 169 7.71 -1.01 -20.00
CA LEU A 169 9.13 -0.63 -19.87
C LEU A 169 9.86 -0.63 -21.22
N GLN A 170 9.53 -1.52 -22.16
CA GLN A 170 10.06 -1.47 -23.52
C GLN A 170 9.65 -0.19 -24.27
N ARG A 171 8.40 0.25 -24.15
CA ARG A 171 7.93 1.52 -24.76
C ARG A 171 8.61 2.72 -24.11
N PHE A 172 8.78 2.69 -22.79
CA PHE A 172 9.49 3.75 -22.05
C PHE A 172 10.97 3.81 -22.43
N HIS A 173 11.61 2.67 -22.66
CA HIS A 173 12.99 2.62 -23.17
C HIS A 173 13.10 3.27 -24.56
N GLU A 174 12.16 2.95 -25.47
CA GLU A 174 12.10 3.57 -26.81
C GLU A 174 11.81 5.07 -26.75
N LYS A 175 10.88 5.51 -25.88
CA LYS A 175 10.46 6.93 -25.74
C LYS A 175 11.50 7.80 -25.01
N TYR A 176 12.15 7.28 -23.97
CA TYR A 176 12.95 8.08 -23.02
C TYR A 176 14.46 7.86 -23.05
N SER A 177 14.98 6.87 -23.79
CA SER A 177 16.43 6.67 -23.94
C SER A 177 17.16 7.88 -24.53
N GLY A 178 16.53 8.60 -25.47
CA GLY A 178 17.05 9.87 -26.01
C GLY A 178 17.08 11.04 -25.02
N PHE A 179 16.42 10.89 -23.86
CA PHE A 179 16.34 11.88 -22.78
C PHE A 179 17.21 11.49 -21.57
N GLY A 180 18.13 10.53 -21.74
CA GLY A 180 19.08 10.11 -20.71
C GLY A 180 18.56 9.06 -19.72
N LEU A 181 17.30 8.62 -19.82
CA LEU A 181 16.79 7.55 -18.97
C LEU A 181 17.40 6.20 -19.36
N THR A 182 18.06 5.54 -18.42
CA THR A 182 18.50 4.15 -18.57
C THR A 182 17.53 3.20 -17.87
N ILE A 183 17.00 2.22 -18.59
CA ILE A 183 16.18 1.14 -18.03
C ILE A 183 17.06 -0.11 -17.82
N LEU A 184 17.22 -0.49 -16.56
CA LEU A 184 17.96 -1.66 -16.08
C LEU A 184 16.99 -2.67 -15.47
N THR A 185 16.75 -3.78 -16.16
CA THR A 185 15.99 -4.89 -15.56
C THR A 185 16.94 -5.91 -14.93
N ILE A 186 16.66 -6.37 -13.72
CA ILE A 186 17.48 -7.29 -12.94
C ILE A 186 16.70 -8.59 -12.75
N ASN A 187 17.11 -9.61 -13.49
CA ASN A 187 16.48 -10.92 -13.45
C ASN A 187 16.95 -11.73 -12.23
N GLN A 188 16.00 -12.29 -11.47
CA GLN A 188 16.23 -13.09 -10.25
C GLN A 188 16.16 -14.61 -10.49
N ASP A 189 16.25 -15.11 -11.73
CA ASP A 189 16.21 -16.56 -11.98
C ASP A 189 17.43 -17.28 -11.39
N SER A 190 17.18 -18.48 -10.86
CA SER A 190 18.23 -19.36 -10.34
C SER A 190 19.30 -19.66 -11.40
N PRO A 191 20.54 -20.01 -11.01
CA PRO A 191 21.60 -20.40 -11.96
C PRO A 191 21.18 -21.50 -12.95
N LYS A 192 20.24 -22.37 -12.53
CA LYS A 192 19.69 -23.48 -13.34
C LYS A 192 18.69 -23.00 -14.41
N SER A 193 18.04 -21.85 -14.23
CA SER A 193 17.04 -21.29 -15.16
C SER A 193 17.54 -20.11 -16.00
N LEU A 194 18.77 -19.62 -15.78
CA LEU A 194 19.38 -18.50 -16.53
C LEU A 194 19.36 -18.67 -18.07
N SER A 195 19.38 -19.90 -18.59
CA SER A 195 19.27 -20.16 -20.03
C SER A 195 17.94 -19.66 -20.63
N LYS A 196 16.84 -19.72 -19.85
CA LYS A 196 15.51 -19.26 -20.25
C LYS A 196 15.43 -17.74 -20.37
N VAL A 197 16.21 -17.00 -19.56
CA VAL A 197 16.23 -15.53 -19.55
C VAL A 197 16.56 -14.99 -20.94
N ARG A 198 17.59 -15.54 -21.59
CA ARG A 198 17.99 -15.16 -22.96
C ARG A 198 16.90 -15.43 -23.99
N SER A 199 16.21 -16.58 -23.91
CA SER A 199 15.12 -16.90 -24.84
C SER A 199 13.89 -16.03 -24.61
N THR A 200 13.54 -15.72 -23.36
CA THR A 200 12.41 -14.84 -23.02
C THR A 200 12.65 -13.41 -23.52
N VAL A 201 13.81 -12.82 -23.24
CA VAL A 201 14.19 -11.48 -23.74
C VAL A 201 14.15 -11.43 -25.27
N LYS A 202 14.75 -12.42 -25.96
CA LYS A 202 14.78 -12.47 -27.43
C LYS A 202 13.38 -12.67 -28.05
N SER A 203 12.54 -13.53 -27.48
CA SER A 203 11.19 -13.81 -28.00
C SER A 203 10.21 -12.65 -27.78
N LYS A 204 10.36 -11.92 -26.67
CA LYS A 204 9.60 -10.69 -26.38
C LYS A 204 10.13 -9.45 -27.10
N LYS A 205 11.31 -9.54 -27.74
CA LYS A 205 12.04 -8.45 -28.40
C LYS A 205 12.41 -7.29 -27.46
N PHE A 206 12.67 -7.57 -26.19
CA PHE A 206 13.14 -6.55 -25.26
C PHE A 206 14.57 -6.13 -25.61
N SER A 207 14.84 -4.83 -25.66
CA SER A 207 16.14 -4.24 -26.03
C SER A 207 16.83 -3.45 -24.91
N PHE A 208 16.14 -3.16 -23.82
CA PHE A 208 16.71 -2.55 -22.62
C PHE A 208 17.79 -3.42 -21.95
N LEU A 209 18.55 -2.83 -21.03
CA LEU A 209 19.64 -3.50 -20.35
C LEU A 209 19.10 -4.57 -19.37
N VAL A 210 19.64 -5.78 -19.43
CA VAL A 210 19.25 -6.89 -18.55
C VAL A 210 20.48 -7.37 -17.75
N ALA A 211 20.42 -7.24 -16.43
CA ALA A 211 21.38 -7.80 -15.49
C ALA A 211 20.84 -9.06 -14.80
N LEU A 212 21.74 -9.83 -14.19
CA LEU A 212 21.43 -11.10 -13.53
C LEU A 212 21.80 -11.06 -12.04
N ASP A 213 20.82 -11.30 -11.17
CA ASP A 213 20.99 -11.47 -9.72
C ASP A 213 20.43 -12.82 -9.23
N PRO A 214 21.05 -13.95 -9.63
CA PRO A 214 20.54 -15.30 -9.35
C PRO A 214 20.55 -15.69 -7.85
N ASN A 215 21.11 -14.83 -6.99
CA ASN A 215 21.19 -15.01 -5.55
C ASN A 215 20.40 -13.94 -4.78
N ARG A 216 19.61 -13.09 -5.47
CA ARG A 216 18.83 -11.97 -4.92
C ARG A 216 19.64 -11.00 -4.04
N LYS A 217 20.96 -10.88 -4.26
CA LYS A 217 21.86 -10.04 -3.45
C LYS A 217 21.55 -8.55 -3.58
N ILE A 218 21.29 -8.09 -4.80
CA ILE A 218 20.94 -6.70 -5.10
C ILE A 218 19.49 -6.45 -4.69
N ALA A 219 18.59 -7.38 -5.02
CA ALA A 219 17.18 -7.30 -4.64
C ALA A 219 16.99 -7.13 -3.12
N ASN A 220 17.66 -7.96 -2.31
CA ASN A 220 17.59 -7.88 -0.86
C ASN A 220 18.18 -6.57 -0.31
N ARG A 221 19.21 -6.00 -0.96
CA ARG A 221 19.84 -4.73 -0.55
C ARG A 221 18.98 -3.51 -0.90
N LEU A 222 18.21 -3.59 -1.98
CA LEU A 222 17.23 -2.58 -2.40
C LEU A 222 15.81 -2.85 -1.86
N ASN A 223 15.66 -3.75 -0.88
CA ASN A 223 14.38 -4.09 -0.24
C ASN A 223 13.27 -4.57 -1.22
N ALA A 224 13.66 -5.05 -2.40
CA ALA A 224 12.78 -5.59 -3.45
C ALA A 224 12.30 -7.00 -3.08
N LYS A 225 11.36 -7.05 -2.13
CA LYS A 225 10.82 -8.28 -1.53
C LYS A 225 9.85 -8.98 -2.47
N LEU A 226 8.97 -8.21 -3.13
CA LEU A 226 7.97 -8.68 -4.08
C LEU A 226 8.52 -8.60 -5.53
N MET A 227 7.84 -9.28 -6.47
CA MET A 227 8.10 -9.12 -7.90
C MET A 227 6.78 -8.86 -8.66
N PRO A 228 6.75 -7.91 -9.61
CA PRO A 228 7.85 -7.00 -9.93
C PRO A 228 8.14 -6.01 -8.79
N THR A 229 9.30 -5.36 -8.84
CA THR A 229 9.62 -4.18 -8.03
C THR A 229 10.32 -3.20 -8.94
N THR A 230 9.71 -2.05 -9.18
CA THR A 230 10.27 -0.98 -10.01
C THR A 230 10.75 0.15 -9.11
N ILE A 231 11.96 0.65 -9.34
CA ILE A 231 12.63 1.69 -8.53
C ILE A 231 13.13 2.77 -9.48
N LEU A 232 12.85 4.03 -9.17
CA LEU A 232 13.43 5.19 -9.83
C LEU A 232 14.54 5.79 -8.98
N VAL A 233 15.72 5.93 -9.57
CA VAL A 233 16.93 6.44 -8.93
C VAL A 233 17.43 7.63 -9.75
N ASP A 234 17.69 8.75 -9.09
CA ASP A 234 18.30 9.93 -9.72
C ASP A 234 19.82 9.77 -9.91
N MET A 235 20.45 10.75 -10.57
CA MET A 235 21.89 10.76 -10.84
C MET A 235 22.77 10.81 -9.58
N ASP A 236 22.23 11.30 -8.46
CA ASP A 236 22.92 11.32 -7.15
C ASP A 236 22.86 9.96 -6.43
N GLY A 237 22.12 8.99 -6.97
CA GLY A 237 21.94 7.67 -6.35
C GLY A 237 20.88 7.64 -5.25
N VAL A 238 19.98 8.62 -5.22
CA VAL A 238 18.84 8.69 -4.32
C VAL A 238 17.64 8.00 -4.97
N ILE A 239 16.98 7.11 -4.23
CA ILE A 239 15.72 6.52 -4.65
C ILE A 239 14.65 7.62 -4.52
N ARG A 240 14.01 7.96 -5.64
CA ARG A 240 12.95 8.97 -5.70
C ARG A 240 11.55 8.38 -5.67
N TRP A 241 11.42 7.11 -6.05
CA TRP A 241 10.17 6.35 -6.02
C TRP A 241 10.46 4.85 -6.16
N MET A 242 9.56 4.02 -5.65
CA MET A 242 9.57 2.56 -5.79
C MET A 242 8.13 2.06 -5.72
N HIS A 243 7.83 1.03 -6.51
CA HIS A 243 6.57 0.33 -6.54
C HIS A 243 6.80 -1.17 -6.41
N GLN A 244 5.91 -1.89 -5.73
CA GLN A 244 6.03 -3.34 -5.52
C GLN A 244 4.74 -4.05 -5.93
N GLY A 245 4.85 -4.96 -6.89
CA GLY A 245 3.72 -5.54 -7.62
C GLY A 245 3.46 -4.80 -8.93
N TYR A 246 2.52 -5.32 -9.72
CA TYR A 246 2.03 -4.67 -10.94
C TYR A 246 0.59 -5.08 -11.22
N LEU A 247 -0.27 -4.09 -11.42
CA LEU A 247 -1.62 -4.18 -11.96
C LEU A 247 -1.72 -3.34 -13.24
N PRO A 248 -2.57 -3.71 -14.21
CA PRO A 248 -2.83 -2.88 -15.39
C PRO A 248 -3.35 -1.50 -14.96
N GLY A 249 -2.69 -0.44 -15.43
CA GLY A 249 -2.90 0.94 -14.99
C GLY A 249 -1.68 1.52 -14.27
N ASP A 250 -0.89 0.69 -13.58
CA ASP A 250 0.33 1.13 -12.87
C ASP A 250 1.37 1.73 -13.85
N GLU A 251 1.31 1.36 -15.13
CA GLU A 251 2.14 1.97 -16.19
C GLU A 251 1.97 3.50 -16.31
N GLU A 252 0.80 4.05 -15.98
CA GLU A 252 0.54 5.49 -16.04
C GLU A 252 1.27 6.24 -14.91
N GLU A 253 1.31 5.65 -13.70
CA GLU A 253 2.14 6.20 -12.62
C GLU A 253 3.63 6.06 -12.96
N ILE A 254 4.08 4.89 -13.45
CA ILE A 254 5.49 4.69 -13.83
C ILE A 254 5.92 5.76 -14.85
N GLU A 255 5.12 6.01 -15.89
CA GLU A 255 5.43 7.03 -16.90
C GLU A 255 5.44 8.44 -16.31
N SER A 256 4.44 8.79 -15.48
CA SER A 256 4.38 10.09 -14.78
C SER A 256 5.61 10.34 -13.90
N ARG A 257 6.05 9.32 -13.14
CA ARG A 257 7.25 9.39 -12.29
C ARG A 257 8.54 9.48 -13.09
N ILE A 258 8.64 8.80 -14.24
CA ILE A 258 9.74 8.95 -15.19
C ILE A 258 9.81 10.40 -15.70
N GLN A 259 8.69 10.94 -16.17
CA GLN A 259 8.61 12.30 -16.73
C GLN A 259 9.01 13.35 -15.69
N ALA A 260 8.51 13.22 -14.46
CA ALA A 260 8.88 14.08 -13.34
C ALA A 260 10.38 14.02 -12.99
N LEU A 261 11.00 12.83 -13.07
CA LEU A 261 12.42 12.64 -12.77
C LEU A 261 13.34 13.25 -13.84
N ILE A 262 13.01 13.09 -15.12
CA ILE A 262 13.84 13.56 -16.24
C ILE A 262 13.50 15.00 -16.68
N GLY A 263 12.52 15.65 -16.04
CA GLY A 263 12.05 16.99 -16.39
C GLY A 263 11.37 17.04 -17.77
N TYR A 264 10.73 15.95 -18.20
CA TYR A 264 10.12 15.86 -19.52
C TYR A 264 8.94 16.83 -19.66
N GLN A 265 8.97 17.63 -20.72
CA GLN A 265 7.83 18.39 -21.21
C GLN A 265 7.42 17.77 -22.54
N GLU A 266 6.14 17.43 -22.70
CA GLU A 266 5.64 16.98 -24.00
C GLU A 266 5.83 18.09 -25.04
N PRO A 267 6.42 17.78 -26.21
CA PRO A 267 6.54 18.76 -27.29
C PRO A 267 5.13 19.19 -27.70
N SER A 268 4.87 20.50 -27.72
CA SER A 268 3.55 21.04 -28.03
C SER A 268 3.05 20.48 -29.37
N PRO A 269 1.78 20.05 -29.46
CA PRO A 269 1.25 19.47 -30.68
C PRO A 269 1.37 20.48 -31.81
N VAL A 270 2.11 20.13 -32.86
CA VAL A 270 2.25 20.95 -34.05
C VAL A 270 0.89 20.94 -34.77
N THR A 271 0.09 21.97 -34.53
CA THR A 271 -1.13 22.23 -35.30
C THR A 271 -0.74 22.63 -36.72
N SER A 272 -0.87 21.68 -37.64
CA SER A 272 -0.73 21.84 -39.09
C SER A 272 -2.00 22.39 -39.73
#